data_AF-A0A524AB92-F1
#
_entry.id   AF-A0A524AB92-F1
#
_cell.length_a   1.000
_cell.length_b   1.000
_cell.length_c   1.000
_cell.angle_alpha   90.00
_cell.angle_beta   90.00
_cell.angle_gamma   90.00
#
_symmetry.space_group_name_H-M   'P 1'
#
loop_
_entity.id
_entity.type
_entity.pdbx_description
1 polymer ?
#
loop_
_entity_poly.entity_id
_entity_poly.type
_entity_poly.pdbx_seq_one_letter_code
_entity_poly.pdbx_strand_id
1 'polypeptide(L)'
;IRVVWAGVAEGRDEVIGLYQKIDREVQPLGFRPERDFVPHMTVARVKTAKQKERLAAFVKEMNDAEFGVTRAQAVELKQSTLTPKGPIYSTLARIELSI
;
A
#
# COMPACT_ATOMS: atom_id res chain seq x y z
N ILE A 1 -1.31 -6.55 -16.38
CA ILE A 1 -1.56 -6.58 -14.94
C ILE A 1 -0.34 -7.18 -14.28
N ARG A 2 0.40 -6.39 -13.50
CA ARG A 2 1.60 -6.84 -12.76
C ARG A 2 1.31 -6.93 -11.26
N VAL A 3 0.44 -6.06 -10.76
CA VAL A 3 0.00 -5.99 -9.37
C VAL A 3 -1.52 -5.92 -9.38
N VAL A 4 -2.16 -6.66 -8.49
CA VAL A 4 -3.59 -6.57 -8.16
C VAL A 4 -3.67 -5.94 -6.78
N TRP A 5 -4.50 -4.93 -6.62
CA TRP A 5 -4.62 -4.15 -5.39
C TRP A 5 -6.06 -3.71 -5.16
N ALA A 6 -6.40 -3.48 -3.89
CA ALA A 6 -7.66 -2.87 -3.47
C ALA A 6 -7.39 -1.39 -3.15
N GLY A 7 -8.22 -0.50 -3.68
CA GLY A 7 -8.10 0.93 -3.44
C GLY A 7 -8.66 1.33 -2.08
N VAL A 8 -8.19 2.46 -1.56
CA VAL A 8 -8.84 3.15 -0.44
C VAL A 8 -9.88 4.11 -1.01
N ALA A 9 -11.15 3.94 -0.60
CA ALA A 9 -12.27 4.79 -0.99
C ALA A 9 -12.45 5.94 0.02
N GLU A 10 -13.11 5.68 1.16
CA GLU A 10 -13.20 6.62 2.27
C GLU A 10 -11.85 6.73 3.01
N GLY A 11 -11.45 7.94 3.41
CA GLY A 11 -10.15 8.20 4.05
C GLY A 11 -8.98 8.39 3.06
N ARG A 12 -9.26 8.40 1.75
CA ARG A 12 -8.22 8.48 0.71
C ARG A 12 -7.39 9.77 0.81
N ASP A 13 -8.05 10.91 0.97
CA ASP A 13 -7.37 12.21 0.97
C ASP A 13 -6.56 12.43 2.24
N GLU A 14 -7.02 11.91 3.38
CA GLU A 14 -6.31 11.90 4.64
C GLU A 14 -5.01 11.08 4.54
N VAL A 15 -5.08 9.89 3.92
CA VAL A 15 -3.90 9.05 3.68
C VAL A 15 -2.92 9.73 2.72
N ILE A 16 -3.40 10.38 1.65
CA ILE A 16 -2.56 11.16 0.74
C ILE A 16 -1.90 12.33 1.48
N GLY A 17 -2.65 13.08 2.28
CA GLY A 17 -2.14 14.22 3.03
C GLY A 17 -1.08 13.80 4.07
N LEU A 18 -1.29 12.69 4.76
CA LEU A 18 -0.30 12.11 5.66
C LEU A 18 0.96 11.66 4.91
N TYR A 19 0.80 10.95 3.80
CA TYR A 19 1.92 10.54 2.95
C TYR A 19 2.73 11.76 2.48
N GLN A 20 2.09 12.81 1.97
CA GLN A 20 2.77 14.01 1.48
C GLN A 20 3.55 14.75 2.57
N LYS A 21 3.06 14.73 3.82
CA LYS A 21 3.81 15.25 4.97
C LYS A 21 5.05 14.40 5.21
N ILE A 22 4.88 13.08 5.32
CA ILE A 22 6.00 12.15 5.54
C ILE A 22 7.05 12.29 4.44
N ASP A 23 6.64 12.24 3.16
CA ASP A 23 7.52 12.32 1.99
C ASP A 23 8.36 13.61 1.99
N ARG A 24 7.76 14.74 2.40
CA ARG A 24 8.48 16.02 2.54
C ARG A 24 9.49 16.01 3.68
N GLU A 25 9.12 15.49 4.84
CA GLU A 25 9.98 15.49 6.03
C GLU A 25 11.17 14.52 5.90
N VAL A 26 11.05 13.47 5.08
CA VAL A 26 12.16 12.54 4.82
C VAL A 26 13.12 13.01 3.72
N GLN A 27 12.75 13.98 2.88
CA GLN A 27 13.62 14.48 1.81
C GLN A 27 14.97 15.03 2.30
N PRO A 28 15.04 15.83 3.39
CA PRO A 28 16.32 16.29 3.93
C PRO A 28 17.25 15.15 4.39
N LEU A 29 16.71 13.95 4.64
CA LEU A 29 17.47 12.75 5.00
C LEU A 29 18.02 12.01 3.76
N GLY A 30 17.78 12.52 2.55
CA GLY A 30 18.27 11.96 1.29
C GLY A 30 17.27 11.06 0.55
N PHE A 31 16.02 10.94 1.02
CA PHE A 31 14.98 10.21 0.31
C PHE A 31 14.43 11.02 -0.86
N ARG A 32 14.20 10.36 -2.00
CA ARG A 32 13.62 11.01 -3.18
C ARG A 32 12.09 11.05 -3.04
N PRO A 33 11.44 12.14 -3.46
CA PRO A 33 9.99 12.20 -3.47
C PRO A 33 9.41 11.11 -4.36
N GLU A 34 8.41 10.39 -3.87
CA GLU A 34 7.65 9.47 -4.70
C GLU A 34 6.53 10.22 -5.47
N ARG A 35 6.46 9.94 -6.76
CA ARG A 35 5.49 10.53 -7.70
C ARG A 35 4.27 9.63 -7.77
N ASP A 36 3.09 10.23 -7.89
CA ASP A 36 1.84 9.52 -8.15
C ASP A 36 1.46 8.49 -7.08
N PHE A 37 1.60 8.87 -5.80
CA PHE A 37 1.15 8.03 -4.69
C PHE A 37 -0.36 7.77 -4.79
N VAL A 38 -0.70 6.48 -4.91
CA VAL A 38 -2.09 6.00 -4.90
C VAL A 38 -2.27 5.14 -3.67
N PRO A 39 -3.09 5.54 -2.68
CA PRO A 39 -3.40 4.69 -1.54
C PRO A 39 -4.02 3.36 -1.97
N HIS A 40 -3.35 2.25 -1.65
CA HIS A 40 -3.82 0.92 -2.00
C HIS A 40 -3.27 -0.15 -1.06
N MET A 41 -4.00 -1.27 -0.97
CA MET A 41 -3.50 -2.51 -0.38
C MET A 41 -3.14 -3.48 -1.51
N THR A 42 -1.86 -3.83 -1.64
CA THR A 42 -1.46 -4.88 -2.59
C THR A 42 -2.04 -6.23 -2.15
N VAL A 43 -2.81 -6.87 -3.02
CA VAL A 43 -3.41 -8.19 -2.78
C VAL A 43 -2.53 -9.28 -3.39
N ALA A 44 -2.03 -9.06 -4.61
CA ALA A 44 -1.22 -10.06 -5.30
C ALA A 44 -0.23 -9.43 -6.30
N ARG A 45 0.87 -10.13 -6.54
CA ARG A 45 1.83 -9.83 -7.62
C ARG A 45 1.79 -10.95 -8.66
N VAL A 46 1.49 -10.58 -9.90
CA VAL A 46 1.31 -11.51 -11.00
C VAL A 46 2.67 -11.89 -11.57
N LYS A 47 3.06 -13.17 -11.44
CA LYS A 47 4.36 -13.67 -11.92
C LYS A 47 4.39 -14.05 -13.40
N THR A 48 3.25 -14.47 -13.96
CA THR A 48 3.16 -14.93 -15.36
C THR A 48 1.91 -14.38 -16.03
N ALA A 49 1.98 -14.18 -17.35
CA ALA A 49 0.88 -13.62 -18.13
C ALA A 49 -0.06 -14.68 -18.73
N LYS A 50 0.06 -15.97 -18.37
CA LYS A 50 -0.61 -17.09 -19.06
C LYS A 50 -2.16 -17.02 -19.10
N GLN A 51 -2.78 -16.31 -18.16
CA GLN A 51 -4.25 -16.15 -18.09
C GLN A 51 -4.62 -14.68 -17.82
N LYS A 52 -3.91 -13.75 -18.46
CA LYS A 52 -4.01 -12.31 -18.16
C LYS A 52 -5.41 -11.76 -18.46
N GLU A 53 -6.07 -12.24 -19.51
CA GLU A 53 -7.39 -11.79 -19.96
C GLU A 53 -8.47 -12.21 -18.95
N ARG A 54 -8.43 -13.48 -18.50
CA ARG A 54 -9.33 -13.98 -17.46
C ARG A 54 -9.14 -13.24 -16.13
N LEU A 55 -7.89 -12.96 -15.75
CA LEU A 55 -7.60 -12.15 -14.57
C LEU A 55 -8.13 -10.72 -14.71
N ALA A 56 -7.98 -10.11 -15.89
CA ALA A 56 -8.48 -8.76 -16.15
C ALA A 56 -10.01 -8.70 -16.06
N ALA A 57 -10.71 -9.69 -16.62
CA ALA A 57 -12.16 -9.80 -16.52
C ALA A 57 -12.61 -9.91 -15.05
N PHE A 58 -11.99 -10.81 -14.29
CA PHE A 58 -12.30 -10.98 -12.86
C PHE A 58 -12.05 -9.70 -12.05
N VAL A 59 -10.91 -9.03 -12.26
CA VAL A 59 -10.62 -7.77 -11.56
C VAL A 59 -11.64 -6.69 -11.93
N LYS A 60 -12.11 -6.66 -13.18
CA LYS A 60 -13.15 -5.71 -13.61
C LYS A 60 -14.50 -6.00 -12.95
N GLU A 61 -14.87 -7.26 -12.78
CA GLU A 61 -16.09 -7.64 -12.04
C GLU A 61 -16.03 -7.22 -10.56
N MET A 62 -14.81 -7.19 -9.99
CA MET A 62 -14.57 -6.80 -8.60
C MET A 62 -14.36 -5.29 -8.39
N ASN A 63 -14.55 -4.45 -9.42
CA ASN A 63 -14.18 -3.04 -9.36
C ASN A 63 -14.92 -2.26 -8.26
N ASP A 64 -16.19 -2.61 -8.03
CA ASP A 64 -17.06 -1.94 -7.06
C ASP A 64 -17.28 -2.81 -5.80
N ALA A 65 -16.44 -3.84 -5.62
CA ALA A 65 -16.54 -4.72 -4.46
C ALA A 65 -16.01 -4.04 -3.19
N GLU A 66 -16.76 -4.17 -2.10
CA GLU A 66 -16.33 -3.71 -0.78
C GLU A 66 -15.55 -4.81 -0.04
N PHE A 67 -14.35 -4.46 0.43
CA PHE A 67 -13.45 -5.39 1.15
C PHE A 67 -13.43 -5.14 2.66
N GLY A 68 -14.33 -4.28 3.15
CA GLY A 68 -14.44 -3.89 4.55
C GLY A 68 -13.82 -2.54 4.86
N VAL A 69 -14.05 -2.09 6.10
CA VAL A 69 -13.56 -0.81 6.62
C VAL A 69 -12.63 -1.09 7.78
N THR A 70 -11.55 -0.30 7.88
CA THR A 70 -10.65 -0.34 9.03
C THR A 70 -10.36 1.07 9.50
N ARG A 71 -10.18 1.21 10.81
CA ARG A 71 -9.76 2.47 11.41
C ARG A 71 -8.24 2.58 11.30
N ALA A 72 -7.74 3.65 10.72
CA ALA A 72 -6.32 3.98 10.81
C ALA A 72 -5.98 4.35 12.27
N GLN A 73 -5.19 3.51 12.94
CA GLN A 73 -4.84 3.68 14.36
C GLN A 73 -3.46 4.32 14.54
N ALA A 74 -2.51 4.03 13.66
CA ALA A 74 -1.13 4.44 13.81
C ALA A 74 -0.39 4.49 12.47
N VAL A 75 0.74 5.17 12.47
CA VAL A 75 1.80 5.06 11.46
C VAL A 75 2.91 4.18 12.02
N GLU A 76 3.33 3.17 11.25
CA GLU A 76 4.39 2.25 11.66
C GLU A 76 5.60 2.35 10.72
N LEU A 77 6.78 2.54 11.30
CA LEU A 77 8.03 2.36 10.59
C LEU A 77 8.35 0.87 10.52
N LYS A 78 8.34 0.30 9.31
CA LYS A 78 8.57 -1.13 9.09
C LYS A 78 9.94 -1.38 8.48
N GLN A 79 10.55 -2.50 8.85
CA GLN A 79 11.75 -3.04 8.22
C GLN A 79 11.45 -4.42 7.64
N SER A 80 12.02 -4.71 6.47
CA SER A 80 12.04 -6.05 5.89
C SER A 80 13.47 -6.58 5.82
N THR A 81 13.73 -7.74 6.41
CA THR A 81 15.00 -8.46 6.29
C THR A 81 14.81 -9.68 5.40
N LEU A 82 15.49 -9.71 4.26
CA LEU A 82 15.38 -10.82 3.32
C LEU A 82 16.12 -12.05 3.85
N THR A 83 15.46 -13.20 3.82
CA THR A 83 16.07 -14.50 4.13
C THR A 83 15.84 -15.48 2.97
N PRO A 84 16.58 -16.60 2.90
CA PRO A 84 16.30 -17.66 1.93
C PRO A 84 14.87 -18.24 2.02
N LYS A 85 14.23 -18.14 3.20
CA LYS A 85 12.85 -18.61 3.42
C LYS A 85 11.79 -17.54 3.10
N GLY A 86 12.21 -16.33 2.76
CA GLY A 86 11.33 -15.18 2.52
C GLY A 86 11.68 -13.96 3.38
N PRO A 87 11.04 -12.81 3.12
CA PRO A 87 11.23 -11.61 3.93
C PRO A 87 10.58 -11.76 5.32
N ILE A 88 11.30 -11.36 6.36
CA ILE A 88 10.77 -11.18 7.71
C ILE A 88 10.51 -9.69 7.90
N TYR A 89 9.33 -9.33 8.38
CA TYR A 89 8.94 -7.95 8.63
C TYR A 89 8.92 -7.67 10.14
N SER A 90 9.48 -6.53 10.53
CA SER A 90 9.43 -6.02 11.91
C SER A 90 8.92 -4.58 11.93
N THR A 91 8.26 -4.20 13.03
CA THR A 91 7.89 -2.81 13.31
C THR A 91 8.96 -2.21 14.21
N LEU A 92 9.65 -1.17 13.72
CA LEU A 92 10.73 -0.47 14.43
C LEU A 92 10.21 0.65 15.32
N ALA A 93 9.15 1.31 14.89
CA ALA A 93 8.46 2.36 15.64
C ALA A 93 6.99 2.38 15.27
N ARG A 94 6.14 2.78 16.23
CA ARG A 94 4.70 2.95 16.05
C ARG A 94 4.28 4.27 16.68
N ILE A 95 3.61 5.11 15.91
CA ILE A 95 3.12 6.42 16.32
C ILE A 95 1.60 6.36 16.22
N GLU A 96 0.91 6.37 17.37
CA GLU A 96 -0.55 6.40 17.40
C GLU A 96 -1.07 7.71 16.79
N LEU A 97 -2.12 7.60 15.99
CA LEU A 97 -2.84 8.75 15.46
C LEU A 97 -3.80 9.24 16.55
N SER A 98 -3.66 10.51 16.93
CA SER A 98 -4.64 11.16 17.81
C SER A 98 -5.98 11.29 17.09
N ILE A 99 -7.02 10.93 17.82
CA ILE A 99 -8.43 11.02 17.41
C ILE A 99 -8.88 12.48 17.48
#